data_AF-A0A1E3UKD5-F1
#
_entry.id   AF-A0A1E3UKD5-F1
#
_cell.length_a   1.000
_cell.length_b   1.000
_cell.length_c   1.000
_cell.angle_alpha   90.00
_cell.angle_beta   90.00
_cell.angle_gamma   90.00
#
_symmetry.space_group_name_H-M   'P 1'
#
loop_
_entity.id
_entity.type
_entity.pdbx_description
1 polymer ?
#
loop_
_entity_poly.entity_id
_entity_poly.type
_entity_poly.pdbx_seq_one_letter_code
_entity_poly.pdbx_strand_id
1 'polypeptide(L)'
;MKQEPVKTERKTLHLPVETIQALEKLAARNGTDFSKEVRRAVDEYLDLETTAENLDPINGVIRQELNAQIKALGNRLAGLINRLTIISAAGYYANIAIIADLIDTDRYSSFEKIEAAARKRALAYANQKNADALHAFADDEEMKKAIRAVKGGGRVDPDV
;
A
#
# COMPACT_ATOMS: atom_id res chain seq x y z
N MET A 1 47.71 -20.18 22.23
CA MET A 1 46.97 -20.49 23.47
C MET A 1 46.26 -21.83 23.24
N LYS A 2 46.53 -22.86 24.05
CA LYS A 2 45.83 -24.15 23.91
C LYS A 2 44.40 -23.95 24.41
N GLN A 3 43.40 -24.14 23.55
CA GLN A 3 42.00 -24.12 23.97
C GLN A 3 41.79 -25.26 24.98
N GLU A 4 41.21 -24.93 26.13
CA GLU A 4 40.84 -25.94 27.12
C GLU A 4 39.84 -26.93 26.49
N PRO A 5 39.96 -28.23 26.78
CA PRO A 5 39.03 -29.21 26.25
C PRO A 5 37.61 -28.90 26.74
N VAL A 6 36.65 -28.88 25.80
CA VAL A 6 35.23 -28.65 26.09
C VAL A 6 34.77 -29.66 27.14
N LYS A 7 34.22 -29.17 28.25
CA LYS A 7 33.64 -30.03 29.30
C LYS A 7 32.41 -30.72 28.72
N THR A 8 32.37 -32.05 28.81
CA THR A 8 31.23 -32.86 28.36
C THR A 8 30.60 -33.60 29.53
N GLU A 9 29.28 -33.77 29.49
CA GLU A 9 28.52 -34.56 30.47
C GLU A 9 27.79 -35.71 29.74
N ARG A 10 27.77 -36.90 30.34
CA ARG A 10 27.02 -38.04 29.80
C ARG A 10 25.55 -37.97 30.24
N LYS A 11 24.63 -37.89 29.28
CA LYS A 11 23.19 -38.06 29.50
C LYS A 11 22.71 -39.34 28.82
N THR A 12 21.81 -40.08 29.47
CA THR A 12 21.19 -41.29 28.91
C THR A 12 19.81 -40.92 28.39
N LEU A 13 19.53 -41.26 27.12
CA LEU A 13 18.24 -41.03 26.48
C LEU A 13 17.75 -42.30 25.79
N HIS A 14 16.43 -42.48 25.75
CA HIS A 14 15.79 -43.54 24.97
C HIS A 14 15.41 -42.98 23.61
N LEU A 15 15.80 -43.69 22.55
CA LEU A 15 15.48 -43.33 21.17
C LEU A 15 14.73 -44.48 20.51
N PRO A 16 13.83 -44.19 19.54
CA PRO A 16 13.28 -45.22 18.68
C PRO A 16 14.39 -46.00 17.97
N VAL A 17 14.21 -47.31 17.85
CA VAL A 17 15.20 -48.21 17.22
C VAL A 17 15.55 -47.75 15.80
N GLU A 18 14.55 -47.28 15.05
CA GLU A 18 14.73 -46.76 13.69
C GLU A 18 15.63 -45.52 13.64
N THR A 19 15.50 -44.62 14.63
CA THR A 19 16.34 -43.43 14.75
C THR A 19 17.79 -43.80 15.06
N ILE A 20 18.01 -44.78 15.94
CA ILE A 20 19.35 -45.30 16.24
C ILE A 20 19.99 -45.86 14.97
N GLN A 21 19.27 -46.71 14.22
CA GLN A 21 19.75 -47.28 12.97
C GLN A 21 20.06 -46.23 11.90
N ALA A 22 19.23 -45.18 11.81
CA ALA A 22 19.47 -44.08 10.88
C ALA A 22 20.74 -43.29 11.22
N LEU A 23 20.94 -42.99 12.51
CA LEU A 23 22.13 -42.30 13.00
C LEU A 23 23.40 -43.14 12.85
N GLU A 24 23.33 -44.45 13.07
CA GLU A 24 24.44 -45.37 12.82
C GLU A 24 24.82 -45.44 11.34
N LYS A 25 23.83 -45.48 10.43
CA LYS A 25 24.08 -45.39 8.98
C LYS A 25 24.72 -44.07 8.59
N LEU A 26 24.27 -42.95 9.18
CA LEU A 26 24.86 -41.63 8.97
C LEU A 26 26.30 -41.56 9.48
N ALA A 27 26.56 -42.12 10.67
CA ALA A 27 27.89 -42.19 11.25
C ALA A 27 28.85 -42.99 10.36
N ALA A 28 28.41 -44.17 9.89
CA ALA A 28 29.16 -44.99 8.97
C ALA A 28 29.44 -44.28 7.64
N ARG A 29 28.46 -43.55 7.08
CA ARG A 29 28.62 -42.77 5.85
C ARG A 29 29.62 -41.63 6.02
N ASN A 30 29.60 -40.95 7.16
CA ASN A 30 30.44 -39.77 7.41
C ASN A 30 31.81 -40.12 8.00
N GLY A 31 32.08 -41.39 8.31
CA GLY A 31 33.31 -41.82 8.98
C GLY A 31 33.41 -41.31 10.42
N THR A 32 32.26 -41.11 11.08
CA THR A 32 32.14 -40.57 12.44
C THR A 32 31.57 -41.62 13.39
N ASP A 33 31.52 -41.31 14.69
CA ASP A 33 30.85 -42.13 15.69
C ASP A 33 29.42 -41.63 15.98
N PHE A 34 28.59 -42.52 16.51
CA PHE A 34 27.20 -42.23 16.87
C PHE A 34 27.07 -40.98 17.76
N SER A 35 27.97 -40.81 18.75
CA SER A 35 27.88 -39.68 19.67
C SER A 35 28.23 -38.35 19.00
N LYS A 36 29.14 -38.34 18.01
CA LYS A 36 29.41 -37.17 17.18
C LYS A 36 28.23 -36.79 16.30
N GLU A 37 27.57 -37.76 15.68
CA GLU A 37 26.38 -37.50 14.85
C GLU A 37 25.22 -36.96 15.68
N VAL A 38 24.99 -37.54 16.87
CA VAL A 38 23.98 -37.04 17.82
C VAL A 38 24.31 -35.62 18.26
N ARG A 39 25.57 -35.34 18.65
CA ARG A 39 25.98 -33.97 19.03
C ARG A 39 25.77 -32.98 17.89
N ARG A 40 26.19 -33.32 16.67
CA ARG A 40 26.00 -32.47 15.50
C ARG A 40 24.53 -32.15 15.23
N ALA A 41 23.65 -33.15 15.31
CA ALA A 41 22.22 -32.95 15.11
C ALA A 41 21.60 -32.07 16.21
N VAL A 42 22.06 -32.22 17.46
CA VAL A 42 21.61 -31.36 18.58
C VAL A 42 22.11 -29.93 18.41
N ASP A 43 23.38 -29.73 18.07
CA ASP A 43 23.95 -28.41 17.84
C ASP A 43 23.21 -27.68 16.70
N GLU A 44 22.96 -28.38 15.59
CA GLU A 44 22.20 -27.84 14.46
C GLU A 44 20.75 -27.49 14.83
N TYR A 45 20.08 -28.33 15.63
CA TYR A 45 18.75 -28.03 16.15
C TYR A 45 18.75 -26.79 17.06
N LEU A 46 19.71 -26.69 17.98
CA LEU A 46 19.82 -25.55 18.90
C LEU A 46 20.13 -24.25 18.14
N ASP A 47 20.97 -24.30 17.11
CA ASP A 47 21.25 -23.14 16.25
C ASP A 47 20.01 -22.69 15.47
N LEU A 48 19.22 -23.64 14.96
CA LEU A 48 17.95 -23.36 14.27
C LEU A 48 16.91 -22.75 15.21
N GLU A 49 16.74 -23.31 16.41
CA GLU A 49 15.78 -22.81 17.40
C GLU A 49 16.15 -21.40 17.87
N THR A 50 17.45 -21.18 18.15
CA THR A 50 17.96 -19.84 18.50
C THR A 50 17.73 -18.85 17.35
N THR A 51 17.92 -19.27 16.10
CA THR A 51 17.65 -18.42 14.93
C THR A 51 16.15 -18.13 14.80
N ALA A 52 15.28 -19.12 15.04
CA ALA A 52 13.84 -18.96 14.98
C ALA A 52 13.31 -18.00 16.05
N GLU A 53 13.78 -18.11 17.29
CA GLU A 53 13.45 -17.15 18.37
C GLU A 53 13.81 -15.70 18.01
N ASN A 54 14.85 -15.50 17.20
CA ASN A 54 15.27 -14.18 16.73
C ASN A 54 14.46 -13.63 15.54
N LEU A 55 13.69 -14.46 14.81
CA LEU A 55 12.93 -14.02 13.64
C LEU A 55 11.68 -13.19 14.01
N ASP A 56 11.02 -13.54 15.11
CA ASP A 56 9.81 -12.86 15.57
C ASP A 56 10.02 -11.38 15.95
N PRO A 57 11.06 -11.01 16.74
CA PRO A 57 11.33 -9.59 17.02
C PRO A 57 11.72 -8.82 15.75
N ILE A 58 12.45 -9.43 14.81
CA ILE A 58 12.82 -8.80 13.53
C ILE A 58 11.56 -8.51 12.70
N ASN A 59 10.64 -9.47 12.60
CA ASN A 59 9.37 -9.29 11.91
C ASN A 59 8.51 -8.18 12.55
N GLY A 60 8.53 -8.07 13.88
CA GLY A 60 7.89 -6.99 14.61
C GLY A 60 8.42 -5.61 14.22
N VAL A 61 9.75 -5.46 14.22
CA VAL A 61 10.43 -4.20 13.85
C VAL A 61 10.14 -3.83 12.39
N ILE A 62 10.21 -4.79 11.46
CA ILE A 62 9.92 -4.54 10.05
C ILE A 62 8.49 -4.05 9.85
N ARG A 63 7.50 -4.71 10.48
CA ARG A 63 6.10 -4.26 10.38
C ARG A 63 5.89 -2.87 10.96
N GLN A 64 6.53 -2.57 12.09
CA GLN A 64 6.45 -1.25 12.71
C GLN A 64 6.99 -0.16 11.78
N GLU A 65 8.17 -0.38 11.20
CA GLU A 65 8.82 0.56 10.29
C GLU A 65 7.99 0.77 9.01
N LEU A 66 7.51 -0.31 8.40
CA LEU A 66 6.62 -0.24 7.23
C LEU A 66 5.34 0.55 7.53
N ASN A 67 4.70 0.29 8.68
CA ASN A 67 3.49 1.02 9.07
C ASN A 67 3.75 2.52 9.29
N ALA A 68 4.89 2.87 9.90
CA ALA A 68 5.29 4.26 10.09
C ALA A 68 5.48 4.98 8.74
N GLN A 69 6.16 4.33 7.79
CA GLN A 69 6.40 4.88 6.45
C GLN A 69 5.09 5.03 5.65
N ILE A 70 4.24 4.00 5.64
CA ILE A 70 2.93 4.05 4.97
C ILE A 70 2.07 5.19 5.54
N LYS A 71 2.05 5.35 6.87
CA LYS A 71 1.30 6.44 7.51
C LYS A 71 1.86 7.82 7.13
N ALA A 72 3.18 7.98 7.12
CA ALA A 72 3.81 9.24 6.70
C ALA A 72 3.51 9.58 5.23
N LEU A 73 3.54 8.58 4.34
CA LEU A 73 3.17 8.74 2.93
C LEU A 73 1.69 9.11 2.78
N GLY A 74 0.79 8.44 3.51
CA GLY A 74 -0.65 8.76 3.51
C GLY A 74 -0.92 10.21 3.91
N ASN A 75 -0.25 10.71 4.95
CA ASN A 75 -0.38 12.10 5.39
C ASN A 75 0.13 13.11 4.34
N ARG A 76 1.26 12.82 3.69
CA ARG A 76 1.79 13.67 2.60
C ARG A 76 0.83 13.70 1.42
N LEU A 77 0.27 12.55 1.06
CA LEU A 77 -0.65 12.42 -0.07
C LEU A 77 -1.96 13.17 0.19
N ALA A 78 -2.52 13.08 1.40
CA ALA A 78 -3.66 13.87 1.82
C ALA A 78 -3.37 15.39 1.75
N GLY A 79 -2.19 15.83 2.20
CA GLY A 79 -1.76 17.22 2.09
C GLY A 79 -1.64 17.72 0.65
N LEU A 80 -1.13 16.88 -0.26
CA LEU A 80 -1.06 17.20 -1.69
C LEU A 80 -2.44 17.28 -2.34
N ILE A 81 -3.34 16.34 -2.03
CA ILE A 81 -4.74 16.38 -2.52
C ILE A 81 -5.40 17.69 -2.11
N ASN A 82 -5.30 18.08 -0.84
CA ASN A 82 -5.91 19.31 -0.36
C ASN A 82 -5.39 20.55 -1.11
N ARG A 83 -4.06 20.62 -1.34
CA ARG A 83 -3.45 21.71 -2.15
C ARG A 83 -3.95 21.70 -3.58
N LEU A 84 -4.05 20.52 -4.20
CA LEU A 84 -4.55 20.38 -5.57
C LEU A 84 -6.01 20.83 -5.67
N THR A 85 -6.86 20.49 -4.70
CA THR A 85 -8.26 20.94 -4.63
C THR A 85 -8.34 22.46 -4.55
N ILE A 86 -7.53 23.10 -3.70
CA ILE A 86 -7.49 24.57 -3.59
C ILE A 86 -7.05 25.22 -4.90
N ILE A 87 -5.98 24.71 -5.53
CA ILE A 87 -5.47 25.24 -6.80
C ILE A 87 -6.51 25.06 -7.92
N SER A 88 -7.14 23.89 -7.98
CA SER A 88 -8.19 23.59 -8.97
C SER A 88 -9.40 24.53 -8.81
N ALA A 89 -9.87 24.72 -7.58
CA ALA A 89 -10.94 25.66 -7.29
C ALA A 89 -10.54 27.10 -7.64
N ALA A 90 -9.33 27.53 -7.27
CA ALA A 90 -8.83 28.86 -7.60
C ALA A 90 -8.73 29.08 -9.13
N GLY A 91 -8.24 28.08 -9.87
CA GLY A 91 -8.20 28.13 -11.34
C GLY A 91 -9.60 28.17 -11.96
N TYR A 92 -10.55 27.40 -11.41
CA TYR A 92 -11.94 27.42 -11.85
C TYR A 92 -12.59 28.80 -11.66
N TYR A 93 -12.44 29.40 -10.47
CA TYR A 93 -12.98 30.73 -10.19
C TYR A 93 -12.24 31.85 -10.95
N ALA A 94 -10.93 31.73 -11.15
CA ALA A 94 -10.16 32.67 -11.95
C ALA A 94 -10.65 32.67 -13.41
N ASN A 95 -10.85 31.49 -13.99
CA ASN A 95 -11.40 31.37 -15.34
C ASN A 95 -12.80 31.98 -15.44
N ILE A 96 -13.65 31.71 -14.44
CA ILE A 96 -14.98 32.31 -14.31
C ILE A 96 -14.90 33.83 -14.28
N ALA A 97 -14.07 34.41 -13.41
CA ALA A 97 -13.94 35.85 -13.26
C ALA A 97 -13.45 36.51 -14.56
N ILE A 98 -12.46 35.92 -15.23
CA ILE A 98 -11.93 36.41 -16.51
C ILE A 98 -13.00 36.34 -17.60
N ILE A 99 -13.74 35.23 -17.69
CA ILE A 99 -14.82 35.09 -18.68
C ILE A 99 -15.96 36.07 -18.38
N ALA A 100 -16.32 36.28 -17.12
CA ALA A 100 -17.35 37.22 -16.71
C ALA A 100 -16.97 38.67 -17.01
N ASP A 101 -15.69 39.02 -16.92
CA ASP A 101 -15.16 40.34 -17.31
C ASP A 101 -15.15 40.52 -18.84
N LEU A 102 -14.94 39.44 -19.61
CA LEU A 102 -14.87 39.46 -21.07
C LEU A 102 -16.23 39.37 -21.78
N ILE A 103 -17.28 38.86 -21.13
CA ILE A 103 -18.62 38.71 -21.72
C ILE A 103 -19.49 39.93 -21.37
N ASP A 104 -20.16 40.46 -22.38
CA ASP A 104 -21.07 41.62 -22.31
C ASP A 104 -22.05 41.56 -21.12
N THR A 105 -22.19 42.69 -20.43
CA THR A 105 -22.85 42.88 -19.12
C THR A 105 -24.30 42.38 -19.07
N ASP A 106 -24.98 42.28 -20.22
CA ASP A 106 -26.36 41.80 -20.32
C ASP A 106 -26.52 40.27 -20.12
N ARG A 107 -25.42 39.49 -20.25
CA ARG A 107 -25.43 38.03 -20.02
C ARG A 107 -25.00 37.61 -18.62
N TYR A 108 -24.69 38.56 -17.73
CA TYR A 108 -24.25 38.28 -16.35
C TYR A 108 -25.27 37.45 -15.55
N SER A 109 -26.57 37.66 -15.80
CA SER A 109 -27.67 36.91 -15.17
C SER A 109 -27.70 35.42 -15.55
N SER A 110 -27.16 35.05 -16.71
CA SER A 110 -27.01 33.66 -17.18
C SER A 110 -25.83 32.98 -16.51
N PHE A 111 -24.76 33.74 -16.28
CA PHE A 111 -23.50 33.24 -15.73
C PHE A 111 -23.63 32.86 -14.25
N GLU A 112 -24.28 33.71 -13.46
CA GLU A 112 -24.50 33.47 -12.02
C GLU A 112 -25.30 32.16 -11.78
N LYS A 113 -26.25 31.85 -12.67
CA LYS A 113 -26.99 30.58 -12.63
C LYS A 113 -26.12 29.36 -12.96
N ILE A 114 -25.19 29.51 -13.90
CA ILE A 114 -24.26 28.43 -14.30
C ILE A 114 -23.24 28.19 -13.17
N GLU A 115 -22.70 29.26 -12.56
CA GLU A 115 -21.76 29.19 -11.44
C GLU A 115 -22.40 28.54 -10.21
N ALA A 116 -23.62 28.93 -9.84
CA ALA A 116 -24.36 28.33 -8.74
C ALA A 116 -24.64 26.83 -8.96
N ALA A 117 -25.00 26.42 -10.18
CA ALA A 117 -25.21 25.02 -10.53
C ALA A 117 -23.92 24.20 -10.46
N ALA A 118 -22.81 24.75 -10.97
CA ALA A 118 -21.51 24.11 -10.91
C ALA A 118 -20.97 23.99 -9.48
N ARG A 119 -21.13 25.03 -8.65
CA ARG A 119 -20.73 25.02 -7.23
C ARG A 119 -21.51 23.96 -6.43
N LYS A 120 -22.82 23.84 -6.67
CA LYS A 120 -23.66 22.80 -6.04
C LYS A 120 -23.20 21.39 -6.40
N ARG A 121 -22.84 21.16 -7.67
CA ARG A 121 -22.29 19.87 -8.13
C ARG A 121 -20.90 19.59 -7.54
N ALA A 122 -20.01 20.58 -7.52
CA ALA A 122 -18.68 20.44 -6.92
C ALA A 122 -18.73 20.10 -5.42
N LEU A 123 -19.63 20.73 -4.66
CA LEU A 123 -19.87 20.41 -3.25
C LEU A 123 -20.42 18.99 -3.04
N ALA A 124 -21.24 18.48 -3.95
CA ALA A 124 -21.73 17.11 -3.90
C ALA A 124 -20.58 16.10 -4.14
N TYR A 125 -19.66 16.40 -5.06
CA TYR A 125 -18.48 15.56 -5.30
C TYR A 125 -17.47 15.60 -4.15
N ALA A 126 -17.24 16.77 -3.54
CA ALA A 126 -16.30 16.93 -2.43
C ALA A 126 -16.73 16.22 -1.14
N ASN A 127 -18.03 15.98 -0.95
CA ASN A 127 -18.59 15.35 0.24
C ASN A 127 -18.79 13.82 0.10
N GLN A 128 -18.52 13.23 -1.06
CA GLN A 128 -18.59 11.78 -1.28
C GLN A 128 -17.23 11.11 -1.04
N LYS A 129 -17.22 9.84 -0.63
CA LYS A 129 -15.96 9.08 -0.50
C LYS A 129 -15.31 8.95 -1.90
N ASN A 130 -14.00 9.19 -1.98
CA ASN A 130 -13.23 9.38 -3.23
C ASN A 130 -13.50 8.39 -4.38
N ALA A 131 -13.85 7.12 -4.08
CA ALA A 131 -14.15 6.12 -5.11
C ALA A 131 -15.55 6.29 -5.74
N ASP A 132 -16.54 6.70 -4.94
CA ASP A 132 -17.93 6.87 -5.38
C ASP A 132 -18.10 8.16 -6.18
N ALA A 133 -17.36 9.21 -5.83
CA ALA A 133 -17.36 10.48 -6.55
C ALA A 133 -16.83 10.33 -7.99
N LEU A 134 -15.84 9.46 -8.20
CA LEU A 134 -15.23 9.22 -9.51
C LEU A 134 -16.14 8.40 -10.42
N HIS A 135 -16.83 7.39 -9.86
CA HIS A 135 -17.87 6.64 -10.56
C HIS A 135 -19.07 7.52 -10.92
N ALA A 136 -19.57 8.32 -9.96
CA ALA A 136 -20.69 9.24 -10.21
C ALA A 136 -20.34 10.33 -11.24
N PHE A 137 -19.09 10.77 -11.30
CA PHE A 137 -18.60 11.72 -12.30
C PHE A 137 -18.45 11.10 -13.70
N ALA A 138 -17.99 9.85 -13.78
CA ALA A 138 -17.86 9.14 -15.04
C ALA A 138 -19.21 8.68 -15.63
N ASP A 139 -20.19 8.42 -14.77
CA ASP A 139 -21.52 7.98 -15.18
C ASP A 139 -22.53 9.10 -15.43
N ASP A 140 -22.17 10.36 -15.15
CA ASP A 140 -23.00 11.53 -15.41
C ASP A 140 -23.31 11.68 -16.92
N GLU A 141 -24.59 11.64 -17.27
CA GLU A 141 -25.09 11.73 -18.64
C GLU A 141 -24.75 13.07 -19.32
N GLU A 142 -24.63 14.18 -18.56
CA GLU A 142 -24.15 15.46 -19.11
C GLU A 142 -22.66 15.40 -19.43
N MET A 143 -21.86 14.69 -18.62
CA MET A 143 -20.43 14.50 -18.89
C MET A 143 -20.22 13.60 -20.11
N LYS A 144 -21.01 12.53 -20.26
CA LYS A 144 -21.02 11.68 -21.46
C LYS A 144 -21.37 12.48 -22.72
N LYS A 145 -22.34 13.40 -22.63
CA LYS A 145 -22.69 14.33 -23.72
C LYS A 145 -21.56 15.32 -24.03
N ALA A 146 -20.94 15.93 -23.02
CA ALA A 146 -19.82 16.85 -23.18
C ALA A 146 -18.59 16.17 -23.81
N ILE A 147 -18.25 14.95 -23.37
CA ILE A 147 -17.16 14.15 -23.95
C ILE A 147 -17.46 13.77 -25.40
N ARG A 148 -18.72 13.46 -25.75
CA ARG A 148 -19.14 13.22 -27.14
C ARG A 148 -19.02 14.46 -28.01
N ALA A 149 -19.39 15.64 -27.49
CA ALA A 149 -19.24 16.91 -28.20
C ALA A 149 -17.77 17.25 -28.49
N VAL A 150 -16.88 16.98 -27.52
CA VAL A 150 -15.42 17.22 -27.65
C VAL A 150 -14.74 16.19 -28.58
N LYS A 151 -15.23 14.94 -28.64
CA LYS A 151 -14.69 13.89 -29.53
C LYS A 151 -15.09 14.01 -31.01
N GLY A 152 -15.77 15.09 -31.41
CA GLY A 152 -15.89 15.48 -32.81
C GLY A 152 -16.90 14.66 -33.63
N GLY A 153 -18.18 14.76 -33.28
CA GLY A 153 -19.25 14.23 -34.14
C GLY A 153 -20.62 14.80 -33.81
N GLY A 154 -21.00 15.87 -34.52
CA GLY A 154 -22.39 16.33 -34.62
C GLY A 154 -22.57 17.81 -34.29
N ARG A 155 -23.06 18.57 -35.28
CA ARG A 155 -23.48 19.97 -35.16
C ARG A 155 -24.37 20.15 -33.92
N VAL A 156 -24.09 21.20 -33.14
CA VAL A 156 -25.04 21.73 -32.16
C VAL A 156 -26.16 22.39 -32.97
N ASP A 157 -27.38 21.86 -32.88
CA ASP A 157 -28.57 22.54 -33.38
C ASP A 157 -28.77 23.82 -32.55
N PRO A 158 -28.99 24.99 -33.18
CA PRO A 158 -28.95 26.27 -32.49
C PRO A 158 -30.22 26.67 -31.74
N ASP A 159 -31.21 25.78 -31.55
CA ASP A 159 -32.45 26.12 -30.84
C ASP A 159 -32.84 25.03 -29.82
N VAL A 160 -32.43 25.20 -28.55
CA VAL A 160 -33.17 24.99 -27.28
C VAL A 160 -32.34 25.58 -26.12
#